data_AF-A0A1X1N415-F1
#
_entry.id   AF-A0A1X1N415-F1
#
_cell.length_a   1.000
_cell.length_b   1.000
_cell.length_c   1.000
_cell.angle_alpha   90.00
_cell.angle_beta   90.00
_cell.angle_gamma   90.00
#
_symmetry.space_group_name_H-M   'P 1'
#
loop_
_entity.id
_entity.type
_entity.pdbx_description
1 polymer ?
#
loop_
_entity_poly.entity_id
_entity_poly.type
_entity_poly.pdbx_seq_one_letter_code
_entity_poly.pdbx_strand_id
1 'polypeptide(L)' 'MPRKKASQESDAQADDRVLISGRVRASVRRRLKVYAANHDVNVQDVMDKALDEYLTRQGA' A
#
# COMPACT_ATOMS: atom_id res chain seq x y z
N MET A 1 12.58 -18.09 -33.04
CA MET A 1 12.96 -18.61 -31.70
C MET A 1 14.48 -18.54 -31.59
N PRO A 2 15.14 -18.30 -30.44
CA PRO A 2 14.67 -17.85 -29.12
C PRO A 2 15.55 -16.74 -28.51
N ARG A 3 15.15 -16.15 -27.37
CA ARG A 3 16.05 -15.85 -26.24
C ARG A 3 15.20 -15.56 -25.00
N LYS A 4 15.15 -16.55 -24.11
CA LYS A 4 14.57 -16.48 -22.76
C LYS A 4 15.18 -15.28 -22.03
N LYS A 5 14.36 -14.34 -21.59
CA LYS A 5 14.71 -13.48 -20.45
C LYS A 5 14.24 -14.20 -19.20
N ALA A 6 15.08 -15.09 -18.70
CA ALA A 6 15.09 -15.39 -17.28
C ALA A 6 15.97 -14.31 -16.66
N SER A 7 15.35 -13.34 -16.00
CA SER A 7 16.05 -12.38 -15.17
C SER A 7 15.42 -12.40 -13.80
N GLN A 8 16.10 -13.14 -12.93
CA GLN A 8 16.29 -12.88 -11.51
C GLN A 8 15.05 -12.93 -10.63
N GLU A 9 14.73 -14.15 -10.22
CA GLU A 9 14.45 -14.43 -8.80
C GLU A 9 15.52 -13.73 -7.97
N SER A 10 15.13 -12.64 -7.31
CA SER A 10 15.96 -11.91 -6.36
C SER A 10 15.29 -12.09 -5.01
N ASP A 11 15.96 -12.82 -4.12
CA ASP A 11 15.61 -13.02 -2.71
C ASP A 11 15.59 -11.69 -1.94
N ALA A 12 14.53 -10.94 -2.18
CA ALA A 12 14.01 -9.89 -1.32
C ALA A 12 12.50 -9.91 -1.52
N GLN A 13 11.87 -10.99 -1.06
CA GLN A 13 10.42 -11.11 -0.88
C GLN A 13 9.99 -10.19 0.29
N ALA A 14 10.40 -8.91 0.22
CA ALA A 14 9.94 -7.84 1.09
C ALA A 14 8.61 -7.39 0.48
N ASP A 15 7.51 -7.87 1.06
CA ASP A 15 6.11 -7.53 0.77
C ASP A 15 5.90 -6.68 -0.49
N ASP A 16 5.83 -7.36 -1.64
CA ASP A 16 5.63 -6.68 -2.91
C ASP A 16 4.25 -5.99 -2.89
N ARG A 17 4.23 -4.69 -3.16
CA ARG A 17 3.01 -3.88 -3.01
C ARG A 17 1.97 -4.28 -4.07
N VAL A 18 0.89 -4.93 -3.64
CA VAL A 18 -0.20 -5.34 -4.53
C VAL A 18 -1.24 -4.23 -4.69
N LEU A 19 -1.71 -4.01 -5.93
CA LEU A 19 -2.76 -3.04 -6.21
C LEU A 19 -4.10 -3.49 -5.61
N ILE A 20 -4.58 -2.76 -4.60
CA ILE A 20 -5.93 -2.90 -4.07
C ILE A 20 -6.84 -1.90 -4.77
N SER A 21 -7.77 -2.40 -5.61
CA SER A 21 -8.76 -1.54 -6.27
C SER A 21 -10.03 -1.42 -5.42
N GLY A 22 -10.42 -0.18 -5.10
CA GLY A 22 -11.60 0.09 -4.30
C GLY A 22 -12.06 1.53 -4.41
N ARG A 23 -13.37 1.77 -4.25
CA ARG A 23 -13.92 3.12 -4.20
C ARG A 23 -13.98 3.57 -2.75
N VAL A 24 -13.25 4.64 -2.42
CA VAL A 24 -13.34 5.32 -1.12
C VAL A 24 -14.19 6.58 -1.23
N ARG A 25 -14.83 6.97 -0.13
CA ARG A 25 -15.60 8.23 -0.06
C ARG A 25 -14.67 9.42 -0.31
N ALA A 26 -15.16 10.43 -1.04
CA ALA A 26 -14.40 11.65 -1.33
C ALA A 26 -13.89 12.37 -0.06
N SER A 27 -14.70 12.38 1.01
CA SER A 27 -14.33 12.95 2.31
C SER A 27 -13.19 12.19 3.01
N VAL A 28 -13.11 10.86 2.83
CA VAL A 28 -12.02 10.03 3.35
C VAL A 28 -10.74 10.33 2.59
N ARG A 29 -10.78 10.34 1.26
CA ARG A 29 -9.64 10.69 0.41
C ARG A 29 -9.07 12.08 0.72
N ARG A 30 -9.95 13.07 0.94
CA ARG A 30 -9.52 14.43 1.31
C ARG A 30 -8.78 14.45 2.65
N ARG A 31 -9.35 13.81 3.67
CA ARG A 31 -8.72 13.74 5.01
C ARG A 31 -7.37 13.01 4.96
N LEU A 32 -7.30 11.91 4.23
CA LEU A 32 -6.06 11.15 4.03
C LEU A 32 -4.96 12.00 3.41
N LYS A 33 -5.28 12.78 2.36
CA LYS A 33 -4.31 13.68 1.73
C LYS A 33 -3.84 14.82 2.64
N VAL A 34 -4.77 15.42 3.40
CA VAL A 34 -4.41 16.49 4.34
C VAL A 34 -3.51 15.97 5.45
N TYR A 35 -3.83 14.79 5.99
CA TYR A 35 -2.99 14.13 6.99
C TYR A 35 -1.60 13.84 6.42
N ALA A 36 -1.52 13.23 5.23
CA ALA A 36 -0.25 12.94 4.57
C ALA A 36 0.60 14.21 4.38
N ALA A 37 0.00 15.30 3.94
CA ALA A 37 0.69 16.58 3.75
C ALA A 37 1.18 17.21 5.06
N ASN A 38 0.42 17.08 6.15
CA ASN A 38 0.78 17.66 7.45
C ASN A 38 1.89 16.89 8.17
N HIS A 39 2.01 15.59 7.91
CA HIS A 39 2.93 14.70 8.61
C HIS A 39 4.16 14.31 7.77
N ASP A 40 4.29 14.85 6.55
CA ASP A 40 5.35 14.51 5.58
C ASP A 40 5.47 13.00 5.30
N VAL A 41 4.31 12.34 5.14
CA VAL A 41 4.22 10.88 4.93
C VAL A 41 3.50 10.57 3.61
N ASN A 42 3.79 9.41 3.03
CA ASN A 42 3.08 8.96 1.84
C ASN A 42 1.65 8.52 2.19
N VAL A 43 0.71 8.84 1.30
CA VAL A 43 -0.69 8.36 1.35
C VAL A 43 -0.75 6.84 1.44
N GLN A 44 0.14 6.13 0.74
CA GLN A 44 0.22 4.67 0.80
C GLN A 44 0.60 4.19 2.20
N ASP A 45 1.63 4.77 2.81
CA ASP A 45 2.10 4.35 4.14
C ASP A 45 1.06 4.64 5.23
N VAL A 46 0.28 5.73 5.08
CA VAL A 46 -0.84 6.01 5.99
C VAL A 46 -1.96 4.99 5.81
N MET A 47 -2.25 4.60 4.56
CA MET A 47 -3.27 3.59 4.29
C MET A 47 -2.83 2.22 4.81
N ASP A 48 -1.57 1.83 4.59
CA ASP A 48 -1.03 0.55 5.07
C ASP A 48 -1.11 0.48 6.60
N LYS A 49 -0.67 1.54 7.32
CA LYS A 49 -0.82 1.62 8.78
C LYS A 49 -2.26 1.58 9.25
N ALA A 50 -3.16 2.33 8.59
CA ALA A 50 -4.56 2.37 8.98
C ALA A 50 -5.26 1.02 8.77
N LEU A 51 -4.88 0.28 7.71
CA LEU A 51 -5.38 -1.06 7.45
C LEU A 51 -4.81 -2.06 8.46
N ASP A 52 -3.51 -2.02 8.73
CA ASP A 52 -2.83 -2.88 9.70
C ASP A 52 -3.42 -2.71 11.12
N GLU A 53 -3.57 -1.47 11.59
CA GLU A 53 -4.21 -1.16 12.86
C GLU A 53 -5.67 -1.65 12.92
N TYR A 54 -6.41 -1.52 11.81
CA TYR A 54 -7.78 -1.98 11.73
C TYR A 54 -7.87 -3.51 11.81
N LEU A 55 -7.04 -4.21 11.04
CA LEU A 55 -7.00 -5.68 11.01
C LEU A 55 -6.54 -6.25 12.35
N THR A 56 -5.48 -5.68 12.93
CA THR A 56 -4.99 -6.04 14.26
C THR A 56 -6.07 -5.88 15.32
N ARG A 57 -6.85 -4.79 15.26
CA ARG A 57 -7.99 -4.57 16.17
C ARG A 57 -9.08 -5.63 16.02
N GLN A 58 -9.24 -6.21 14.83
CA GLN A 58 -10.20 -7.28 14.56
C GLN A 58 -9.63 -8.68 14.81
N GLY A 59 -8.35 -8.79 15.20
CA GLY A 59 -7.67 -10.07 15.41
C GLY A 59 -7.42 -10.86 14.13
N ALA A 60 -7.31 -10.16 13.00
CA ALA A 60 -6.88 -10.72 11.72
C ALA A 60 -5.36 -10.81 11.62
#